data_AF-A0A9P3GJ11-F1
#
_entry.id   AF-A0A9P3GJ11-F1
#
_cell.length_a   1.000
_cell.length_b   1.000
_cell.length_c   1.000
_cell.angle_alpha   90.00
_cell.angle_beta   90.00
_cell.angle_gamma   90.00
#
_symmetry.space_group_name_H-M   'P 1'
#
loop_
_entity.id
_entity.type
_entity.pdbx_description
1 polymer ?
#
loop_
_entity_poly.entity_id
_entity_poly.type
_entity_poly.pdbx_seq_one_letter_code
_entity_poly.pdbx_strand_id
1 'polypeptide(L)'
;MCHRQLRFHQFDRCKDVIFVGESKVDCHKADCFNSRLHPQPCSNNLPNGQCGCRRYWTQPERLYKDLDGKCDKCTDEDARNAAAGGSAQ
;
A
#
# COMPACT_ATOMS: atom_id res chain seq x y z
N MET A 1 11.84 -0.73 8.96
CA MET A 1 10.86 -0.83 7.85
C MET A 1 11.14 -2.06 7.00
N CYS A 2 10.49 -3.16 7.33
CA CYS A 2 10.73 -4.47 6.72
C CYS A 2 9.76 -4.77 5.57
N HIS A 3 8.59 -4.11 5.56
CA HIS A 3 7.64 -4.20 4.46
C HIS A 3 6.72 -2.97 4.40
N ARG A 4 5.93 -2.89 3.33
CA ARG A 4 4.94 -1.84 3.10
C ARG A 4 3.56 -2.45 3.10
N GLN A 5 2.59 -1.74 3.66
CA GLN A 5 1.18 -1.99 3.49
C GLN A 5 0.64 -0.95 2.51
N LEU A 6 0.20 -1.40 1.35
CA LEU A 6 -0.45 -0.58 0.34
C LEU A 6 -1.96 -0.66 0.57
N ARG A 7 -2.61 0.48 0.75
CA ARG A 7 -4.06 0.55 0.99
C ARG A 7 -4.78 0.93 -0.29
N PHE A 8 -5.84 0.20 -0.56
CA PHE A 8 -6.70 0.40 -1.72
C PHE A 8 -8.16 0.49 -1.30
N HIS A 9 -8.91 1.35 -1.98
CA HIS A 9 -10.37 1.31 -1.98
C HIS A 9 -10.84 0.56 -3.22
N GLN A 10 -11.75 -0.38 -3.04
CA GLN A 10 -12.40 -1.09 -4.14
C GLN A 10 -13.87 -0.71 -4.17
N PHE A 11 -14.34 -0.19 -5.30
CA PHE A 11 -15.73 0.22 -5.48
C PHE A 11 -16.55 -0.95 -6.01
N ASP A 12 -17.68 -1.25 -5.36
CA ASP A 12 -18.44 -2.46 -5.67
C ASP A 12 -19.22 -2.37 -7.00
N ARG A 13 -19.68 -1.17 -7.40
CA ARG A 13 -20.49 -0.96 -8.61
C ARG A 13 -19.69 -0.81 -9.90
N CYS A 14 -18.47 -0.27 -9.84
CA CYS A 14 -17.60 -0.14 -11.02
C CYS A 14 -16.35 -1.04 -10.98
N LYS A 15 -16.11 -1.76 -9.87
CA LYS A 15 -14.93 -2.63 -9.64
C LYS A 15 -13.58 -1.93 -9.72
N ASP A 16 -13.56 -0.60 -9.76
CA ASP A 16 -12.33 0.18 -9.73
C ASP A 16 -11.62 0.04 -8.40
N VAL A 17 -10.29 0.02 -8.49
CA VAL A 17 -9.38 -0.05 -7.35
C VAL A 17 -8.53 1.21 -7.34
N ILE A 18 -8.63 2.00 -6.27
CA ILE A 18 -7.90 3.25 -6.10
C ILE A 18 -6.89 3.11 -4.97
N PHE A 19 -5.63 3.48 -5.24
CA PHE A 19 -4.61 3.58 -4.20
C PHE A 19 -4.87 4.79 -3.32
N VAL A 20 -4.95 4.58 -2.01
CA VAL A 20 -5.25 5.65 -1.03
C VAL A 20 -4.10 5.98 -0.10
N GLY A 21 -3.05 5.16 -0.08
CA GLY A 21 -1.84 5.46 0.65
C GLY A 21 -1.08 4.24 1.10
N GLU A 22 0.02 4.47 1.81
CA GLU A 22 0.89 3.41 2.31
C GLU A 22 1.27 3.60 3.77
N SER A 23 1.56 2.48 4.43
CA SER A 23 2.26 2.46 5.70
C SER A 23 3.51 1.62 5.61
N LYS A 24 4.58 2.10 6.23
CA LYS A 24 5.83 1.36 6.36
C LYS A 24 5.76 0.59 7.67
N VAL A 25 5.84 -0.73 7.59
CA VAL A 25 5.69 -1.60 8.74
C VAL A 25 7.07 -2.06 9.20
N ASP A 26 7.28 -1.96 10.50
CA ASP A 26 8.44 -2.55 11.14
C ASP A 26 8.11 -3.95 11.63
N CYS A 27 8.97 -4.92 11.32
CA CYS A 27 8.76 -6.31 11.71
C CYS A 27 9.15 -6.60 13.16
N HIS A 28 9.73 -5.62 13.88
CA HIS A 28 10.14 -5.75 15.28
C HIS A 28 11.01 -7.00 15.55
N LYS A 29 11.92 -7.32 14.63
CA LYS A 29 12.86 -8.44 14.83
C LYS A 29 14.28 -7.93 14.95
N ALA A 30 15.00 -8.36 15.98
CA ALA A 30 16.40 -7.96 16.22
C ALA A 30 17.37 -8.48 15.14
N ASP A 31 17.01 -9.59 14.46
CA ASP A 31 17.77 -10.20 13.36
C ASP A 31 17.48 -9.55 12.00
N CYS A 32 16.56 -8.57 11.94
CA CYS A 32 16.25 -7.82 10.74
C CYS A 32 17.04 -6.51 10.73
N PHE A 33 17.94 -6.36 9.76
CA PHE A 33 18.71 -5.12 9.60
C PHE A 33 17.82 -3.88 9.44
N ASN A 34 16.67 -4.03 8.79
CA ASN A 34 15.74 -2.93 8.56
C ASN A 34 14.87 -2.63 9.79
N SER A 35 14.86 -3.47 10.84
CA SER A 35 13.96 -3.28 11.98
C SER A 35 14.47 -2.20 12.93
N ARG A 36 13.54 -1.47 13.56
CA ARG A 36 13.87 -0.54 14.65
C ARG A 36 14.42 -1.22 15.91
N LEU A 37 14.15 -2.51 16.08
CA LEU A 37 14.69 -3.30 17.19
C LEU A 37 16.05 -3.92 16.88
N HIS A 38 16.62 -3.63 15.71
CA HIS A 38 17.96 -4.08 15.39
C HIS A 38 18.99 -3.38 16.30
N PRO A 39 19.78 -4.11 17.10
CA PRO A 39 20.73 -3.51 18.02
C PRO A 39 21.88 -2.80 17.29
N GLN A 40 22.31 -1.66 17.83
CA GLN A 40 23.55 -0.99 17.45
C GLN A 40 24.47 -0.82 18.67
N PRO A 41 25.77 -1.21 18.59
CA PRO A 41 26.41 -1.95 17.51
C PRO A 41 25.88 -3.39 17.40
N CYS A 42 25.73 -3.92 16.18
CA CYS A 42 25.23 -5.27 15.97
C CYS A 42 26.32 -6.31 16.32
N SER A 43 26.01 -7.28 17.17
CA SER A 43 26.92 -8.38 17.54
C SER A 43 27.21 -9.35 16.38
N ASN A 44 26.36 -9.39 15.35
CA ASN A 44 26.58 -10.18 14.13
C ASN A 44 27.45 -9.43 13.10
N ASN A 45 28.36 -8.57 13.54
CA ASN A 45 29.30 -7.92 12.64
C ASN A 45 30.26 -8.97 12.07
N LEU A 46 30.23 -9.11 10.75
CA LEU A 46 31.17 -9.91 9.99
C LEU A 46 32.57 -9.29 10.07
N PRO A 47 33.65 -10.05 9.80
CA PRO A 47 35.04 -9.59 9.94
C PRO A 47 35.40 -8.33 9.14
N ASN A 48 34.59 -7.97 8.15
CA ASN A 48 34.72 -6.77 7.32
C ASN A 48 33.91 -5.56 7.84
N GLY A 49 33.35 -5.64 9.06
CA GLY A 49 32.52 -4.59 9.66
C GLY A 49 31.09 -4.52 9.10
N GLN A 50 30.65 -5.49 8.30
CA GLN A 50 29.29 -5.54 7.78
C GLN A 50 28.36 -6.31 8.72
N CYS A 51 27.16 -5.79 8.95
CA CYS A 51 26.16 -6.51 9.71
C CYS A 51 25.65 -7.72 8.91
N GLY A 52 25.74 -8.93 9.49
CA GLY A 52 25.25 -10.18 8.90
C GLY A 52 23.73 -10.42 9.04
N CYS A 53 22.99 -9.50 9.67
CA CYS A 53 21.53 -9.62 9.83
C CYS A 53 20.79 -9.51 8.49
N ARG A 54 19.68 -10.23 8.35
CA ARG A 54 18.94 -10.29 7.09
C ARG A 54 18.22 -8.97 6.84
N ARG A 55 18.22 -8.53 5.58
CA ARG A 55 17.33 -7.48 5.10
C ARG A 55 16.02 -8.14 4.65
N TYR A 56 15.07 -8.29 5.57
CA TYR A 56 13.74 -8.70 5.17
C TYR A 56 13.11 -7.54 4.39
N TRP A 57 13.02 -7.70 3.08
CA TRP A 57 12.15 -6.92 2.20
C TRP A 57 11.04 -7.88 1.77
N THR A 58 9.98 -7.99 2.56
CA THR A 58 8.85 -8.80 2.10
C THR A 58 8.11 -8.05 1.01
N GLN A 59 7.38 -8.79 0.17
CA GLN A 59 6.49 -8.15 -0.79
C GLN A 59 5.51 -7.22 -0.05
N PRO A 60 5.15 -6.07 -0.65
CA PRO A 60 4.15 -5.20 -0.06
C PRO A 60 2.83 -5.95 0.13
N GLU A 61 2.28 -5.86 1.33
CA GLU A 61 0.94 -6.34 1.63
C GLU A 61 -0.07 -5.40 0.99
N ARG A 62 -1.07 -5.95 0.30
CA ARG A 62 -2.16 -5.16 -0.30
C ARG A 62 -3.41 -5.31 0.56
N LEU A 63 -3.88 -4.19 1.10
CA LEU A 63 -5.08 -4.11 1.93
C LEU A 63 -6.19 -3.45 1.12
N TYR A 64 -7.32 -4.13 1.02
CA TYR A 64 -8.50 -3.65 0.29
C TYR A 64 -9.59 -3.27 1.27
N LYS A 65 -10.24 -2.14 1.02
CA LYS A 65 -11.47 -1.75 1.68
C LYS A 65 -12.55 -1.59 0.62
N ASP A 66 -13.58 -2.42 0.71
CA ASP A 66 -14.75 -2.30 -0.16
C ASP A 66 -15.55 -1.05 0.22
N LEU A 67 -15.90 -0.26 -0.80
CA LEU A 67 -16.75 0.91 -0.71
C LEU A 67 -17.99 0.69 -1.58
N ASP A 68 -19.14 1.07 -1.03
CA ASP A 68 -20.39 1.11 -1.79
C ASP A 68 -20.35 2.27 -2.80
N GLY A 69 -20.80 2.00 -4.01
CA GLY A 69 -21.01 3.00 -5.05
C GLY A 69 -20.00 2.92 -6.19
N LYS A 70 -19.95 4.01 -6.95
CA LYS A 70 -19.02 4.21 -8.06
C LYS A 70 -17.88 5.12 -7.62
N CYS A 71 -16.73 4.99 -8.26
CA CYS A 71 -15.64 5.93 -8.06
C CYS A 71 -15.99 7.32 -8.63
N ASP A 72 -15.25 8.35 -8.22
CA ASP A 72 -15.46 9.73 -8.68
C ASP A 72 -15.43 9.82 -10.22
N LYS A 73 -14.50 9.10 -10.86
CA LYS A 73 -14.36 9.08 -12.32
C LYS A 73 -15.61 8.53 -13.01
N CYS A 74 -16.16 7.42 -12.53
CA CYS A 74 -17.38 6.84 -13.10
C CYS A 74 -18.60 7.71 -12.81
N THR A 75 -18.64 8.37 -11.65
CA THR A 75 -19.73 9.28 -11.28
C THR A 75 -19.72 10.54 -12.17
N ASP A 76 -18.55 11.11 -12.44
CA ASP A 76 -18.38 12.21 -13.38
C ASP A 76 -18.76 11.82 -14.81
N GLU A 77 -18.41 10.61 -15.25
CA GLU A 77 -18.76 10.12 -16.58
C GLU A 77 -20.28 9.94 -16.74
N ASP A 78 -20.95 9.37 -15.74
CA ASP A 78 -22.41 9.28 -15.71
C ASP A 78 -23.06 10.68 -15.78
N ALA A 79 -22.53 11.65 -15.02
CA ALA A 79 -23.04 13.02 -15.01
C ALA A 79 -22.88 13.71 -16.37
N ARG A 80 -21.74 13.51 -17.03
CA ARG A 80 -21.49 14.02 -18.40
C ARG A 80 -22.43 13.40 -19.42
N ASN A 81 -22.62 12.07 -19.36
CA ASN A 81 -23.52 11.36 -20.26
C ASN A 81 -24.98 11.80 -20.07
N ALA A 82 -25.42 12.02 -18.82
CA ALA A 82 -26.75 12.54 -18.52
C ALA A 82 -26.96 13.96 -19.05
N ALA A 83 -25.95 14.84 -18.96
CA ALA A 83 -26.01 16.19 -19.50
C ALA A 83 -26.03 16.20 -21.05
N ALA A 84 -25.35 15.26 -21.70
CA ALA A 84 -25.31 15.15 -23.16
C ALA A 84 -26.59 14.55 -23.77
N GLY A 85 -27.33 13.73 -23.02
CA GLY A 85 -28.57 13.09 -23.48
C GLY A 85 -29.83 13.96 -23.37
N GLY A 86 -29.73 15.20 -22.88
CA GLY A 86 -30.87 16.08 -22.58
C GLY A 86 -31.46 16.91 -23.72
N SER A 87 -30.99 16.76 -24.97
CA SER A 87 -31.46 17.54 -26.13
C SER A 87 -32.12 16.65 -27.18
N ALA A 88 -33.27 16.06 -26.84
CA ALA A 88 -34.17 15.44 -27.81
C ALA A 88 -35.62 15.49 -27.32
N GLN A 89 -36.19 16.69 -27.29
CA GLN A 89 -37.64 16.93 -27.36
C GLN A 89 -37.90 18.15 -28.24
#